data_AF-A0AAV9FGR7-F1
#
_entry.id   AF-A0AAV9FGR7-F1
#
_cell.length_a   1.000
_cell.length_b   1.000
_cell.length_c   1.000
_cell.angle_alpha   90.00
_cell.angle_beta   90.00
_cell.angle_gamma   90.00
#
_symmetry.space_group_name_H-M   'P 1'
#
loop_
_entity.id
_entity.type
_entity.pdbx_description
1 polymer ?
#
loop_
_entity_poly.entity_id
_entity_poly.type
_entity_poly.pdbx_seq_one_letter_code
_entity_poly.pdbx_strand_id
1 'polypeptide(L)'
;MASTDLTKEVEFDLSPYFKIYKDGTIERLLFTDSVPPSFDDQTRVSSKDVIVSADTGVSARLYLPKLKKPDVKLPLVVYFHGGGFCIASTAASIYHSYLNHLSAQAHVFIMSVDYRRPTGHPLPHRVKRFMGRA
;
A
#
# COMPACT_ATOMS: atom_id res chain seq x y z
N MET A 1 -7.15 39.35 -8.22
CA MET A 1 -5.91 38.55 -8.19
C MET A 1 -6.19 37.28 -8.98
N ALA A 2 -5.57 37.11 -10.14
CA ALA A 2 -5.76 35.91 -10.96
C ALA A 2 -4.94 34.77 -10.34
N SER A 3 -5.63 33.74 -9.84
CA SER A 3 -4.99 32.47 -9.46
C SER A 3 -4.43 31.86 -10.72
N THR A 4 -3.11 31.87 -10.88
CA THR A 4 -2.44 31.17 -11.97
C THR A 4 -2.60 29.68 -11.68
N ASP A 5 -3.51 29.03 -12.39
CA ASP A 5 -3.60 27.57 -12.38
C ASP A 5 -2.30 27.05 -13.03
N LEU A 6 -1.32 26.72 -12.20
CA LEU A 6 -0.07 26.10 -12.62
C LEU A 6 -0.40 24.70 -13.10
N THR A 7 -0.86 24.60 -14.34
CA THR A 7 -1.06 23.34 -15.03
C THR A 7 0.29 22.62 -15.10
N LYS A 8 0.45 21.61 -14.26
CA LYS A 8 1.67 20.80 -14.23
C LYS A 8 1.82 20.08 -15.56
N GLU A 9 2.98 20.25 -16.20
CA GLU A 9 3.26 19.59 -17.47
C GLU A 9 3.58 18.12 -17.24
N VAL A 10 2.81 17.23 -17.87
CA VAL A 10 2.98 15.77 -17.76
C VAL A 10 4.22 15.35 -18.55
N GLU A 11 5.14 14.66 -17.89
CA GLU A 11 6.30 14.02 -18.53
C GLU A 11 5.98 12.59 -18.96
N PHE A 12 5.22 11.85 -18.15
CA PHE A 12 4.83 10.48 -18.44
C PHE A 12 3.40 10.21 -17.97
N ASP A 13 2.60 9.65 -18.86
CA ASP A 13 1.23 9.24 -18.58
C ASP A 13 1.10 7.72 -18.74
N LEU A 14 0.83 7.05 -17.62
CA LEU A 14 0.52 5.63 -17.57
C LEU A 14 -0.89 5.39 -17.02
N SER A 15 -1.84 6.22 -17.43
CA SER A 15 -3.24 6.04 -17.05
C SER A 15 -3.74 4.62 -17.41
N PRO A 16 -4.49 3.96 -16.53
CA PRO A 16 -5.14 4.51 -15.34
C PRO A 16 -4.30 4.46 -14.05
N TYR A 17 -3.00 4.16 -14.10
CA TYR A 17 -2.20 3.87 -12.91
C TYR A 17 -1.65 5.11 -12.21
N PHE A 18 -0.84 5.91 -12.92
CA PHE A 18 -0.22 7.13 -12.39
C PHE A 18 0.28 8.03 -13.52
N LYS A 19 0.54 9.30 -13.18
CA LYS A 19 1.21 10.29 -14.02
C LYS A 19 2.44 10.83 -13.30
N ILE A 20 3.46 11.17 -14.08
CA ILE A 20 4.68 11.84 -13.62
C ILE A 20 4.75 13.18 -14.34
N TYR A 21 4.99 14.24 -13.58
CA TYR A 21 5.13 15.58 -14.12
C TYR A 21 6.61 15.98 -14.20
N LYS A 22 6.93 16.96 -15.04
CA LYS A 22 8.30 17.48 -15.19
C LYS A 22 8.88 18.08 -13.92
N ASP A 23 8.04 18.49 -12.97
CA ASP A 23 8.46 18.93 -11.63
C ASP A 23 8.90 17.76 -10.72
N GLY A 24 8.84 16.52 -11.23
CA GLY A 24 9.17 15.29 -10.54
C GLY A 24 8.07 14.74 -9.63
N THR A 25 6.91 15.40 -9.52
CA THR A 25 5.78 14.90 -8.73
C THR A 25 5.08 13.74 -9.43
N ILE A 26 4.51 12.84 -8.63
CA ILE A 26 3.81 11.65 -9.10
C ILE A 26 2.36 11.71 -8.62
N GLU A 27 1.41 11.82 -9.55
CA GLU A 27 -0.01 11.66 -9.28
C GLU A 27 -0.37 10.18 -9.42
N ARG A 28 -0.88 9.58 -8.35
CA ARG A 28 -1.35 8.19 -8.35
C ARG A 28 -2.85 8.20 -8.58
N LEU A 29 -3.31 7.40 -9.53
CA LEU A 29 -4.70 7.43 -10.00
C LEU A 29 -5.49 6.17 -9.61
N LEU A 30 -4.80 5.06 -9.36
CA LEU A 30 -5.42 3.78 -8.98
C LEU A 30 -5.03 3.36 -7.55
N PHE A 31 -6.00 2.77 -6.84
CA PHE A 31 -5.87 2.33 -5.44
C PHE A 31 -5.43 3.47 -4.49
N THR A 32 -6.11 4.61 -4.62
CA THR A 32 -5.87 5.83 -3.83
C THR A 32 -6.78 5.94 -2.61
N ASP A 33 -7.80 5.10 -2.54
CA ASP A 33 -8.64 4.94 -1.37
C ASP A 33 -7.83 4.44 -0.17
N SER A 34 -8.26 4.84 1.03
CA SER A 34 -7.58 4.49 2.27
C SER A 34 -8.63 4.15 3.32
N VAL A 35 -8.49 2.97 3.92
CA VAL A 35 -9.29 2.55 5.06
C VAL A 35 -8.41 2.49 6.31
N PRO A 36 -8.88 3.00 7.46
CA PRO A 36 -8.13 2.89 8.71
C PRO A 36 -8.05 1.43 9.17
N PRO A 37 -7.06 1.07 10.02
CA PRO A 37 -7.09 -0.20 10.70
C PRO A 37 -8.28 -0.22 11.66
N SER A 38 -9.06 -1.29 11.62
CA SER A 38 -10.28 -1.45 12.39
C SER A 38 -10.48 -2.90 12.83
N PHE A 39 -11.47 -3.09 13.69
CA PHE A 39 -12.10 -4.39 13.88
C PHE A 39 -13.18 -4.58 12.80
N ASP A 40 -13.11 -5.69 12.07
CA ASP A 40 -14.08 -6.03 11.04
C ASP A 40 -15.12 -7.03 11.58
N ASP A 41 -16.39 -6.64 11.61
CA ASP A 41 -17.45 -7.46 12.20
C ASP A 41 -17.74 -8.73 11.39
N GLN A 42 -17.55 -8.70 10.07
CA GLN A 42 -17.85 -9.83 9.18
C GLN A 42 -16.82 -10.96 9.33
N THR A 43 -15.54 -10.62 9.31
CA THR A 43 -14.42 -11.57 9.40
C THR A 43 -13.93 -11.79 10.82
N ARG A 44 -14.33 -10.92 11.77
CA ARG A 44 -13.88 -10.91 13.17
C ARG A 44 -12.37 -10.72 13.30
N VAL A 45 -11.75 -10.04 12.34
CA VAL A 45 -10.33 -9.72 12.32
C VAL A 45 -10.10 -8.33 12.91
N SER A 46 -9.13 -8.21 13.80
CA SER A 46 -8.63 -6.92 14.28
C SER A 46 -7.40 -6.54 13.46
N SER A 47 -7.36 -5.29 12.98
CA SER A 47 -6.18 -4.75 12.33
C SER A 47 -5.56 -3.58 13.10
N LYS A 48 -4.25 -3.40 12.95
CA LYS A 48 -3.48 -2.33 13.61
C LYS A 48 -2.26 -1.93 12.78
N ASP A 49 -2.02 -0.64 12.67
CA ASP A 49 -0.81 -0.11 12.01
C ASP A 49 0.35 0.02 13.00
N VAL A 50 1.55 -0.34 12.55
CA VAL A 50 2.80 -0.26 13.31
C VAL A 50 3.92 0.28 12.44
N ILE A 51 4.84 1.03 13.06
CA ILE A 51 6.10 1.42 12.42
C ILE A 51 7.09 0.27 12.59
N VAL A 52 7.62 -0.23 11.48
CA VAL A 52 8.62 -1.30 11.48
C VAL A 52 10.03 -0.73 11.60
N SER A 53 10.30 0.38 10.91
CA SER A 53 11.57 1.10 10.98
C SER A 53 11.33 2.58 10.73
N ALA A 54 11.59 3.38 11.77
CA ALA A 54 11.48 4.84 11.68
C ALA A 54 12.51 5.42 10.68
N ASP A 55 13.74 4.90 10.69
CA ASP A 55 14.84 5.37 9.83
C ASP A 55 14.54 5.22 8.34
N THR A 56 13.80 4.17 7.98
CA THR A 56 13.45 3.89 6.58
C THR A 56 12.01 4.28 6.24
N GLY A 57 11.23 4.73 7.21
CA GLY A 57 9.80 5.02 7.05
C GLY A 57 8.93 3.80 6.72
N VAL A 58 9.46 2.58 6.88
CA VAL A 58 8.71 1.35 6.61
C VAL A 58 7.72 1.09 7.73
N SER A 59 6.46 0.89 7.38
CA SER A 59 5.38 0.54 8.30
C SER A 59 4.72 -0.77 7.89
N ALA A 60 3.83 -1.28 8.72
CA ALA A 60 3.02 -2.45 8.39
C ALA A 60 1.65 -2.36 9.03
N ARG A 61 0.66 -2.99 8.37
CA ARG A 61 -0.65 -3.28 8.95
C ARG A 61 -0.69 -4.74 9.38
N LEU A 62 -0.96 -4.94 10.66
CA LEU A 62 -1.13 -6.26 11.28
C LEU A 62 -2.59 -6.68 11.18
N TYR A 63 -2.84 -7.98 10.99
CA TYR A 63 -4.17 -8.59 11.01
C TYR A 63 -4.15 -9.79 11.94
N LEU A 64 -5.02 -9.74 12.94
CA LEU A 64 -5.19 -10.78 13.96
C LEU A 64 -6.60 -11.36 13.86
N PRO A 65 -6.75 -12.64 13.47
CA PRO A 65 -8.05 -13.28 13.45
C PRO A 65 -8.49 -13.62 14.89
N LYS A 66 -9.79 -13.86 15.06
CA LYS A 66 -10.34 -14.34 16.34
C LYS A 66 -9.62 -15.61 16.79
N LEU A 67 -8.95 -15.54 17.94
CA LEU A 67 -8.30 -16.69 18.54
C LEU A 67 -9.33 -17.69 19.08
N LYS A 68 -9.16 -18.97 18.77
CA LYS A 68 -10.03 -20.06 19.27
C LYS A 68 -9.81 -20.36 20.76
N LYS A 69 -8.59 -20.14 21.26
CA LYS A 69 -8.21 -20.30 22.67
C LYS A 69 -7.16 -19.23 23.02
N PRO A 70 -7.05 -18.81 24.30
CA PRO A 70 -5.87 -18.12 24.79
C PRO A 70 -4.63 -18.96 24.47
N ASP A 71 -3.51 -18.32 24.11
CA ASP A 71 -2.19 -18.95 23.90
C ASP A 71 -2.00 -19.81 22.64
N VAL A 72 -2.90 -19.74 21.66
CA VAL A 72 -2.67 -20.37 20.35
C VAL A 72 -1.65 -19.56 19.54
N LYS A 73 -0.55 -20.19 19.14
CA LYS A 73 0.37 -19.63 18.15
C LYS A 73 -0.23 -19.75 16.75
N LEU A 74 -0.20 -18.66 16.00
CA LEU A 74 -0.62 -18.63 14.60
C LEU A 74 0.61 -18.65 13.69
N PRO A 75 0.53 -19.27 12.50
CA PRO A 75 1.48 -19.00 11.44
C PRO A 75 1.51 -17.50 11.09
N LEU A 76 2.70 -16.97 10.84
CA LEU A 76 2.90 -15.60 10.36
C LEU A 76 2.98 -15.61 8.83
N VAL A 77 2.16 -14.78 8.19
CA VAL A 77 2.28 -14.44 6.77
C VAL A 77 2.81 -13.01 6.65
N VAL A 78 3.95 -12.84 5.99
CA VAL A 78 4.44 -11.52 5.61
C VAL A 78 3.97 -11.23 4.18
N TYR A 79 3.16 -10.20 4.03
CA TYR A 79 2.50 -9.85 2.77
C TYR A 79 3.05 -8.54 2.21
N PHE A 80 3.27 -8.49 0.89
CA PHE A 80 3.64 -7.28 0.16
C PHE A 80 2.57 -7.00 -0.89
N HIS A 81 1.96 -5.81 -0.83
CA HIS A 81 0.91 -5.44 -1.78
C HIS A 81 1.47 -5.29 -3.21
N GLY A 82 0.60 -5.51 -4.20
CA GLY A 82 0.92 -5.30 -5.61
C GLY A 82 1.03 -3.81 -5.98
N GLY A 83 0.84 -3.49 -7.26
CA GLY A 83 0.90 -2.11 -7.74
C GLY A 83 2.22 -1.71 -8.40
N GLY A 84 2.99 -2.68 -8.90
CA GLY A 84 4.18 -2.42 -9.71
C GLY A 84 5.24 -1.56 -9.02
N PHE A 85 5.31 -1.62 -7.68
CA PHE A 85 6.15 -0.77 -6.83
C PHE A 85 5.82 0.73 -6.82
N CYS A 86 4.76 1.15 -7.51
CA CYS A 86 4.46 2.56 -7.74
C CYS A 86 3.15 3.02 -7.08
N ILE A 87 2.13 2.16 -7.06
CA ILE A 87 0.77 2.48 -6.59
C ILE A 87 0.32 1.57 -5.43
N ALA A 88 -0.86 1.87 -4.88
CA ALA A 88 -1.45 1.24 -3.70
C ALA A 88 -0.65 1.39 -2.39
N SER A 89 -1.24 0.95 -1.28
CA SER A 89 -0.64 0.87 0.05
C SER A 89 -1.33 -0.23 0.84
N THR A 90 -0.86 -0.49 2.06
CA THR A 90 -1.55 -1.38 3.02
C THR A 90 -2.96 -0.89 3.41
N ALA A 91 -3.25 0.39 3.20
CA ALA A 91 -4.53 1.00 3.49
C ALA A 91 -5.53 0.95 2.32
N ALA A 92 -5.14 0.54 1.12
CA ALA A 92 -6.07 0.41 0.00
C ALA A 92 -7.15 -0.65 0.31
N SER A 93 -8.42 -0.33 0.11
CA SER A 93 -9.55 -1.16 0.55
C SER A 93 -9.53 -2.56 -0.06
N ILE A 94 -9.06 -2.69 -1.31
CA ILE A 94 -8.94 -3.98 -1.99
C ILE A 94 -8.00 -4.93 -1.26
N TYR A 95 -6.83 -4.43 -0.83
CA TYR A 95 -5.85 -5.22 -0.08
C TYR A 95 -6.33 -5.43 1.36
N HIS A 96 -6.93 -4.41 1.98
CA HIS A 96 -7.45 -4.54 3.32
C HIS A 96 -8.54 -5.62 3.43
N SER A 97 -9.54 -5.57 2.54
CA SER A 97 -10.63 -6.56 2.49
C SER A 97 -10.10 -7.96 2.19
N TYR A 98 -9.21 -8.09 1.22
CA TYR A 98 -8.57 -9.38 0.90
C TYR A 98 -7.85 -9.98 2.12
N LEU A 99 -7.07 -9.18 2.85
CA LEU A 99 -6.30 -9.65 3.99
C LEU A 99 -7.16 -9.97 5.22
N ASN A 100 -8.28 -9.28 5.44
CA ASN A 100 -9.28 -9.67 6.44
C ASN A 100 -9.81 -11.08 6.14
N HIS A 101 -10.24 -11.33 4.90
CA HIS A 101 -10.75 -12.64 4.50
C HIS A 101 -9.69 -13.73 4.60
N LEU A 102 -8.47 -13.46 4.09
CA LEU A 102 -7.36 -14.40 4.15
C LEU A 102 -6.99 -14.76 5.60
N SER A 103 -6.87 -13.76 6.48
CA SER A 103 -6.53 -13.99 7.88
C SER A 103 -7.58 -14.84 8.59
N ALA A 104 -8.87 -14.54 8.37
CA ALA A 104 -9.97 -15.27 8.98
C ALA A 104 -10.09 -16.71 8.45
N GLN A 105 -10.02 -16.91 7.13
CA GLN A 105 -10.23 -18.21 6.49
C GLN A 105 -9.05 -19.17 6.71
N ALA A 106 -7.81 -18.67 6.58
CA ALA A 106 -6.61 -19.47 6.80
C ALA A 106 -6.20 -19.53 8.28
N HIS A 107 -6.83 -18.72 9.14
CA HIS A 107 -6.54 -18.62 10.57
C HIS A 107 -5.04 -18.33 10.82
N VAL A 108 -4.54 -17.29 10.16
CA VAL A 108 -3.14 -16.83 10.19
C VAL A 108 -3.03 -15.39 10.67
N PHE A 109 -1.93 -15.07 11.33
CA PHE A 109 -1.56 -13.69 11.63
C PHE A 109 -0.84 -13.11 10.41
N ILE A 110 -1.24 -11.92 9.97
CA ILE A 110 -0.65 -11.29 8.77
C ILE A 110 0.04 -9.99 9.15
N MET A 111 1.25 -9.81 8.63
CA MET A 111 1.97 -8.53 8.59
C MET A 111 2.02 -8.06 7.15
N SER A 112 1.16 -7.10 6.79
CA SER A 112 1.14 -6.45 5.48
C SER A 112 2.11 -5.28 5.50
N VAL A 113 3.21 -5.37 4.74
CA VAL A 113 4.28 -4.38 4.76
C VAL A 113 3.95 -3.22 3.81
N ASP A 114 3.94 -2.00 4.34
CA ASP A 114 3.85 -0.77 3.57
C ASP A 114 5.26 -0.35 3.18
N TYR A 115 5.69 -0.83 2.02
CA TYR A 115 7.01 -0.56 1.51
C TYR A 115 7.08 0.83 0.85
N ARG A 116 8.31 1.37 0.78
CA ARG A 116 8.55 2.67 0.15
C ARG A 116 8.20 2.62 -1.33
N ARG A 117 7.38 3.59 -1.76
CA ARG A 117 7.10 3.89 -3.16
C ARG A 117 7.92 5.11 -3.59
N PRO A 118 8.23 5.28 -4.89
CA PRO A 118 8.94 6.45 -5.38
C PRO A 118 8.23 7.75 -4.98
N THR A 119 8.97 8.71 -4.45
CA THR A 119 8.45 10.03 -4.05
C THR A 119 8.74 11.11 -5.09
N GLY A 120 9.56 10.84 -6.11
CA GLY A 120 9.78 11.74 -7.24
C GLY A 120 10.92 11.32 -8.18
N HIS A 121 11.48 12.30 -8.90
CA HIS A 121 12.51 12.12 -9.93
C HIS A 121 13.93 12.06 -9.33
N PRO A 122 14.85 11.20 -9.81
CA PRO A 122 14.64 10.21 -10.86
C PRO A 122 13.97 8.94 -10.35
N LEU A 123 13.11 8.36 -11.20
CA LEU A 123 12.52 7.06 -10.94
C LEU A 123 13.60 6.02 -10.60
N PRO A 124 13.37 5.16 -9.59
CA PRO A 124 14.27 4.05 -9.31
C PRO A 124 14.50 3.21 -10.57
N HIS A 125 15.72 2.71 -10.76
CA HIS A 125 16.11 1.92 -11.94
C HIS A 125 15.12 0.77 -12.28
N ARG A 126 14.51 0.15 -11.26
CA ARG A 126 13.51 -0.91 -11.45
C ARG A 126 12.22 -0.42 -12.10
N VAL A 127 11.79 0.81 -11.80
CA VAL A 127 10.61 1.43 -12.43
C VAL A 127 10.92 1.85 -13.87
N LYS A 128 12.12 2.39 -14.11
CA LYS A 128 12.60 2.71 -15.48
C LYS A 128 12.63 1.47 -16.38
N ARG A 129 13.13 0.34 -15.86
CA ARG A 129 13.12 -0.95 -16.54
C ARG A 129 11.71 -1.47 -16.81
N PHE A 130 10.80 -1.34 -15.83
CA PHE A 130 9.37 -1.70 -16.03
C PHE A 130 8.73 -0.86 -17.14
N MET A 131 9.12 0.41 -17.27
CA MET A 131 8.69 1.33 -18.32
C MET A 131 9.41 1.14 -19.68
N GLY A 132 10.23 0.09 -19.83
CA GLY A 132 10.91 -0.21 -21.09
C GLY A 132 12.03 0.76 -21.48
N ARG A 133 12.58 1.52 -20.52
CA ARG A 133 13.68 2.47 -20.73
C ARG A 133 14.90 2.02 -19.93
N ALA A 134 15.68 1.11 -20.52
CA ALA A 134 17.02 0.73 -20.05
C ALA A 134 18.08 1.35 -20.95
#